data_AF-A0AA39VHW8-F1
#
_entry.id   AF-A0AA39VHW8-F1
#
_cell.length_a   1.000
_cell.length_b   1.000
_cell.length_c   1.000
_cell.angle_alpha   90.00
_cell.angle_beta   90.00
_cell.angle_gamma   90.00
#
_symmetry.space_group_name_H-M   'P 1'
#
loop_
_entity.id
_entity.type
_entity.pdbx_description
1 polymer ?
#
loop_
_entity_poly.entity_id
_entity_poly.type
_entity_poly.pdbx_seq_one_letter_code
_entity_poly.pdbx_strand_id
1 'polypeptide(L)'
;MMMKPWHRSVSVASGSKMIISARVTFAMQCPMLFLINITMWLLQKKFWDSLKAKYMVENATSKKFLASKFFDYKMVDSRRVVEQFHEIRHILNQFSKHKMNMDESVIVSAIIDKLPPSWKNYKRSFKHKKEDVTLEELGQHLRIEEEYRINSVDE
;
A
#
# COMPACT_ATOMS: atom_id res chain seq x y z
N MET A 1 21.12 -55.17 67.87
CA MET A 1 20.05 -55.15 66.86
C MET A 1 18.75 -54.81 67.56
N MET A 2 18.19 -53.62 67.33
CA MET A 2 16.75 -53.27 67.37
C MET A 2 16.60 -51.76 67.17
N MET A 3 16.05 -51.36 66.01
CA MET A 3 15.67 -49.99 65.66
C MET A 3 14.45 -49.56 66.50
N LYS A 4 14.42 -48.30 66.99
CA LYS A 4 13.21 -47.67 67.52
C LYS A 4 12.67 -46.61 66.54
N PRO A 5 11.34 -46.43 66.45
CA PRO A 5 10.70 -45.72 65.34
C PRO A 5 10.64 -44.21 65.57
N TRP A 6 10.70 -43.48 64.46
CA TRP A 6 10.45 -42.05 64.38
C TRP A 6 9.00 -41.70 64.80
N HIS A 7 8.81 -41.11 65.98
CA HIS A 7 7.61 -40.31 66.24
C HIS A 7 7.85 -38.89 65.70
N ARG A 8 7.27 -38.60 64.54
CA ARG A 8 7.19 -37.27 63.95
C ARG A 8 6.13 -36.47 64.73
N SER A 9 6.56 -35.52 65.56
CA SER A 9 5.68 -34.52 66.14
C SER A 9 5.08 -33.67 65.03
N VAL A 10 3.81 -33.91 64.69
CA VAL A 10 3.04 -33.04 63.80
C VAL A 10 2.53 -31.88 64.64
N SER A 11 3.18 -30.72 64.51
CA SER A 11 2.66 -29.47 65.06
C SER A 11 1.37 -29.10 64.34
N VAL A 12 0.26 -29.06 65.08
CA VAL A 12 -1.06 -28.62 64.61
C VAL A 12 -0.97 -27.17 64.13
N ALA A 13 -1.08 -26.95 62.82
CA ALA A 13 -1.25 -25.61 62.25
C ALA A 13 -2.74 -25.24 62.25
N SER A 14 -3.08 -24.17 62.99
CA SER A 14 -4.43 -23.59 63.10
C SER A 14 -5.06 -23.27 61.73
N GLY A 15 -6.35 -23.62 61.56
CA GLY A 15 -7.12 -23.46 60.32
C GLY A 15 -7.17 -22.04 59.73
N SER A 16 -6.94 -21.00 60.53
CA SER A 16 -6.82 -19.61 60.03
C SER A 16 -5.62 -19.41 59.11
N LYS A 17 -4.52 -20.17 59.30
CA LYS A 17 -3.30 -20.05 58.48
C LYS A 17 -3.48 -20.62 57.07
N MET A 18 -4.27 -21.69 56.91
CA MET A 18 -4.59 -22.26 55.60
C MET A 18 -5.53 -21.38 54.76
N ILE A 19 -6.53 -20.75 55.39
CA ILE A 19 -7.47 -19.87 54.68
C ILE A 19 -6.78 -18.57 54.22
N ILE A 20 -5.86 -18.02 55.02
CA ILE A 20 -5.05 -16.86 54.62
C ILE A 20 -4.08 -17.25 53.50
N SER A 21 -3.42 -18.41 53.57
CA SER A 21 -2.59 -18.92 52.47
C SER A 21 -3.36 -19.09 51.18
N ALA A 22 -4.55 -19.72 51.21
CA ALA A 22 -5.38 -19.90 50.02
C ALA A 22 -5.92 -18.58 49.46
N ARG A 23 -6.29 -17.62 50.33
CA ARG A 23 -6.71 -16.26 49.92
C ARG A 23 -5.56 -15.45 49.33
N VAL A 24 -4.35 -15.57 49.85
CA VAL A 24 -3.16 -14.91 49.31
C VAL A 24 -2.76 -15.52 47.97
N THR A 25 -2.81 -16.85 47.81
CA THR A 25 -2.51 -17.52 46.52
C THR A 25 -3.56 -17.17 45.46
N PHE A 26 -4.85 -17.14 45.79
CA PHE A 26 -5.91 -16.73 44.86
C PHE A 26 -5.86 -15.22 44.52
N ALA A 27 -5.57 -14.37 45.50
CA ALA A 27 -5.40 -12.93 45.31
C ALA A 27 -4.12 -12.56 44.53
N MET A 28 -3.10 -13.44 44.51
CA MET A 28 -1.90 -13.28 43.68
C MET A 28 -2.08 -13.81 42.25
N GLN A 29 -2.98 -14.77 42.03
CA GLN A 29 -3.26 -15.33 40.70
C GLN A 29 -4.06 -14.36 39.80
N CYS A 30 -5.01 -13.61 40.36
CA CYS A 30 -5.81 -12.62 39.61
C CYS A 30 -4.98 -11.46 39.01
N PRO A 31 -4.06 -10.81 39.75
CA PRO A 31 -3.15 -9.79 39.20
C PRO A 31 -2.22 -10.37 38.13
N MET A 32 -1.71 -11.58 38.32
CA MET A 32 -0.84 -12.24 37.34
C MET A 32 -1.55 -12.50 36.01
N LEU A 33 -2.80 -12.98 36.02
CA LEU A 33 -3.60 -13.17 34.81
C LEU A 33 -3.96 -11.84 34.13
N PHE A 34 -4.20 -10.78 34.90
CA PHE A 34 -4.41 -9.45 34.37
C PHE A 34 -3.15 -8.89 33.67
N LEU A 35 -1.98 -9.08 34.29
CA LEU A 35 -0.68 -8.70 33.71
C LEU A 35 -0.36 -9.53 32.45
N ILE A 36 -0.66 -10.83 32.44
CA ILE A 36 -0.50 -11.67 31.25
C ILE A 36 -1.39 -11.18 30.10
N ASN A 37 -2.65 -10.82 30.35
CA ASN A 37 -3.52 -10.27 29.32
C ASN A 37 -3.04 -8.91 28.78
N ILE A 38 -2.55 -8.02 29.66
CA ILE A 38 -1.97 -6.74 29.24
C ILE A 38 -0.73 -6.94 28.38
N THR A 39 0.18 -7.83 28.79
CA THR A 39 1.41 -8.10 28.04
C THR A 39 1.12 -8.77 26.70
N MET A 40 0.13 -9.67 26.63
CA MET A 40 -0.33 -10.28 25.38
C MET A 40 -0.93 -9.23 24.42
N TRP A 41 -1.78 -8.34 24.92
CA TRP A 41 -2.32 -7.22 24.13
C TRP A 41 -1.22 -6.27 23.63
N LEU A 42 -0.26 -5.92 24.49
CA LEU A 42 0.88 -5.08 24.11
C LEU A 42 1.76 -5.73 23.04
N LEU A 43 2.00 -7.03 23.12
CA LEU A 43 2.77 -7.77 22.12
C LEU A 43 2.03 -7.83 20.78
N GLN A 44 0.74 -8.14 20.80
CA GLN A 44 -0.10 -8.14 19.61
C GLN A 44 -0.14 -6.75 18.98
N LYS A 45 -0.33 -5.69 19.77
CA LYS A 45 -0.31 -4.31 19.28
C LYS A 45 1.03 -3.94 18.64
N LYS A 46 2.15 -4.23 19.31
CA LYS A 46 3.50 -3.99 18.76
C LYS A 46 3.74 -4.74 17.46
N PHE A 47 3.30 -6.00 17.38
CA PHE A 47 3.39 -6.80 16.17
C PHE A 47 2.57 -6.18 15.02
N TRP A 48 1.30 -5.81 15.28
CA TRP A 48 0.45 -5.13 14.30
C TRP A 48 1.02 -3.78 13.86
N ASP A 49 1.56 -2.98 14.77
CA ASP A 49 2.20 -1.70 14.45
C ASP A 49 3.46 -1.91 13.58
N SER A 50 4.26 -2.94 13.86
CA SER A 50 5.42 -3.31 13.03
C SER A 50 5.02 -3.74 11.63
N LEU A 51 3.97 -4.56 11.48
CA LEU A 51 3.45 -4.95 10.17
C LEU A 51 2.94 -3.72 9.43
N LYS A 52 2.13 -2.88 10.10
CA LYS A 52 1.60 -1.65 9.53
C LYS A 52 2.73 -0.75 9.04
N ALA A 53 3.78 -0.54 9.83
CA ALA A 53 4.95 0.24 9.40
C ALA A 53 5.61 -0.33 8.14
N LYS A 54 5.89 -1.65 8.11
CA LYS A 54 6.55 -2.30 6.96
C LYS A 54 5.72 -2.19 5.68
N TYR A 55 4.43 -2.52 5.75
CA TYR A 55 3.54 -2.49 4.59
C TYR A 55 3.19 -1.06 4.15
N MET A 56 3.09 -0.10 5.07
CA MET A 56 2.89 1.32 4.69
C MET A 56 4.12 1.86 3.94
N VAL A 57 5.34 1.50 4.36
CA VAL A 57 6.58 1.89 3.68
C VAL A 57 6.69 1.26 2.29
N GLU A 58 6.39 -0.03 2.16
CA GLU A 58 6.39 -0.72 0.86
C GLU A 58 5.35 -0.10 -0.08
N ASN A 59 4.14 0.13 0.40
CA ASN A 59 3.09 0.80 -0.38
C ASN A 59 3.49 2.23 -0.77
N ALA A 60 4.10 3.00 0.13
CA ALA A 60 4.62 4.33 -0.17
C ALA A 60 5.73 4.29 -1.22
N THR A 61 6.62 3.30 -1.16
CA THR A 61 7.70 3.08 -2.13
C THR A 61 7.13 2.71 -3.50
N SER A 62 6.14 1.81 -3.55
CA SER A 62 5.44 1.43 -4.79
C SER A 62 4.69 2.60 -5.42
N LYS A 63 3.98 3.40 -4.63
CA LYS A 63 3.30 4.63 -5.09
C LYS A 63 4.30 5.64 -5.65
N LYS A 64 5.41 5.87 -4.95
CA LYS A 64 6.48 6.78 -5.40
C LYS A 64 7.10 6.30 -6.72
N PHE A 65 7.36 5.00 -6.85
CA PHE A 65 7.89 4.41 -8.08
C PHE A 65 6.94 4.59 -9.25
N LEU A 66 5.64 4.32 -9.06
CA LEU A 66 4.62 4.52 -10.10
C LEU A 66 4.51 5.99 -10.53
N ALA A 67 4.51 6.92 -9.56
CA ALA A 67 4.51 8.35 -9.84
C ALA A 67 5.73 8.75 -10.67
N SER A 68 6.94 8.35 -10.26
CA SER A 68 8.18 8.62 -11.02
C SER A 68 8.08 8.05 -12.43
N LYS A 69 7.70 6.78 -12.56
CA LYS A 69 7.55 6.11 -13.87
C LYS A 69 6.60 6.88 -14.80
N PHE A 70 5.50 7.41 -14.28
CA PHE A 70 4.58 8.23 -15.07
C PHE A 70 5.20 9.59 -15.45
N PHE A 71 5.76 10.33 -14.48
CA PHE A 71 6.31 11.67 -14.74
C PHE A 71 7.54 11.66 -15.64
N ASP A 72 8.41 10.67 -15.49
CA ASP A 72 9.64 10.52 -16.25
C ASP A 72 9.39 9.98 -17.67
N TYR A 73 8.22 9.38 -17.93
CA TYR A 73 7.87 8.85 -19.25
C TYR A 73 7.87 9.97 -20.30
N LYS A 74 8.57 9.74 -21.42
CA LYS A 74 8.58 10.60 -22.61
C LYS A 74 8.41 9.72 -23.84
N MET A 75 7.50 10.09 -24.73
CA MET A 75 7.34 9.34 -25.97
C MET A 75 8.47 9.65 -26.94
N VAL A 76 8.84 8.66 -27.75
CA VAL A 76 9.86 8.75 -28.78
C VAL A 76 9.24 8.62 -30.17
N ASP A 77 9.80 9.30 -31.16
CA ASP A 77 9.31 9.26 -32.56
C ASP A 77 9.55 7.90 -33.24
N SER A 78 10.51 7.12 -32.76
CA SER A 78 10.90 5.82 -33.35
C SER A 78 9.88 4.70 -33.12
N ARG A 79 8.83 4.96 -32.34
CA ARG A 79 7.80 3.99 -31.97
C ARG A 79 6.43 4.60 -32.19
N ARG A 80 5.44 3.73 -32.42
CA ARG A 80 4.04 4.16 -32.52
C ARG A 80 3.59 4.87 -31.25
N VAL A 81 2.94 6.01 -31.41
CA VAL A 81 2.36 6.81 -30.32
C VAL A 81 1.21 6.06 -29.67
N VAL A 82 0.41 5.32 -30.44
CA VAL A 82 -0.71 4.52 -29.90
C VAL A 82 -0.20 3.44 -28.94
N GLU A 83 0.88 2.73 -29.29
CA GLU A 83 1.50 1.73 -28.41
C GLU A 83 2.01 2.37 -27.11
N GLN A 84 2.75 3.47 -27.23
CA GLN A 84 3.28 4.20 -26.08
C GLN A 84 2.16 4.78 -25.20
N PHE A 85 1.04 5.21 -25.79
CA PHE A 85 -0.14 5.64 -25.05
C PHE A 85 -0.74 4.48 -24.23
N HIS A 86 -0.80 3.27 -24.78
CA HIS A 86 -1.26 2.09 -24.04
C HIS A 86 -0.35 1.76 -22.85
N GLU A 87 0.97 1.94 -22.98
CA GLU A 87 1.91 1.80 -21.86
C GLU A 87 1.62 2.81 -20.74
N ILE A 88 1.40 4.08 -21.09
CA ILE A 88 1.01 5.10 -20.11
C ILE A 88 -0.33 4.75 -19.46
N ARG A 89 -1.33 4.33 -20.24
CA ARG A 89 -2.64 3.89 -19.73
C ARG A 89 -2.51 2.70 -18.79
N HIS A 90 -1.57 1.80 -19.04
CA HIS A 90 -1.26 0.71 -18.13
C HIS A 90 -0.72 1.22 -16.79
N ILE A 91 0.17 2.22 -16.80
CA ILE A 91 0.66 2.86 -15.57
C ILE A 91 -0.49 3.51 -14.79
N LEU A 92 -1.37 4.25 -15.48
CA LEU A 92 -2.56 4.86 -14.88
C LEU A 92 -3.52 3.82 -14.26
N ASN A 93 -3.65 2.64 -14.87
CA ASN A 93 -4.43 1.57 -14.26
C ASN A 93 -3.83 1.08 -12.93
N GLN A 94 -2.50 1.10 -12.79
CA GLN A 94 -1.84 0.79 -11.51
C GLN A 94 -2.10 1.89 -10.46
N PHE A 95 -2.24 3.16 -10.88
CA PHE A 95 -2.61 4.25 -9.97
C PHE A 95 -3.97 3.97 -9.32
N SER A 96 -4.97 3.55 -10.10
CA SER A 96 -6.29 3.17 -9.59
C SER A 96 -6.21 2.03 -8.56
N LYS A 97 -5.38 1.01 -8.81
CA LYS A 97 -5.16 -0.10 -7.85
C LYS A 97 -4.55 0.37 -6.53
N HIS A 98 -3.65 1.35 -6.58
CA HIS A 98 -3.03 1.94 -5.40
C HIS A 98 -3.84 3.10 -4.78
N LYS A 99 -5.07 3.35 -5.27
CA LYS A 99 -5.94 4.47 -4.84
C LYS A 99 -5.27 5.83 -5.01
N MET A 100 -4.49 6.00 -6.07
CA MET A 100 -3.89 7.26 -6.48
C MET A 100 -4.80 7.89 -7.53
N ASN A 101 -5.79 8.65 -7.10
CA ASN A 101 -6.70 9.32 -8.02
C ASN A 101 -6.05 10.61 -8.53
N MET A 102 -6.11 10.83 -9.84
CA MET A 102 -5.66 12.07 -10.47
C MET A 102 -6.78 12.56 -11.37
N ASP A 103 -6.94 13.87 -11.45
CA ASP A 103 -7.96 14.48 -12.30
C ASP A 103 -7.70 14.14 -13.78
N GLU A 104 -8.76 13.82 -14.51
CA GLU A 104 -8.65 13.37 -15.90
C GLU A 104 -8.09 14.46 -16.81
N SER A 105 -8.43 15.73 -16.57
CA SER A 105 -7.90 16.87 -17.33
C SER A 105 -6.38 17.01 -17.15
N VAL A 106 -5.88 16.72 -15.94
CA VAL A 106 -4.45 16.72 -15.61
C VAL A 106 -3.74 15.57 -16.31
N ILE A 107 -4.35 14.38 -16.34
CA ILE A 107 -3.82 13.22 -17.05
C ILE A 107 -3.70 13.52 -18.55
N VAL A 108 -4.78 14.00 -19.16
CA VAL A 108 -4.83 14.31 -20.60
C VAL A 108 -3.78 15.35 -20.97
N SER A 109 -3.70 16.44 -20.20
CA SER A 109 -2.67 17.48 -20.37
C SER A 109 -1.25 16.90 -20.27
N ALA A 110 -0.99 16.06 -19.26
CA ALA A 110 0.31 15.41 -19.08
C ALA A 110 0.69 14.47 -20.24
N ILE A 111 -0.28 13.75 -20.80
CA ILE A 111 -0.03 12.85 -21.95
C ILE A 111 0.29 13.67 -23.21
N ILE A 112 -0.44 14.76 -23.45
CA ILE A 112 -0.19 15.65 -24.59
C ILE A 112 1.22 16.23 -24.51
N ASP A 113 1.66 16.65 -23.33
CA ASP A 113 3.02 17.16 -23.13
C ASP A 113 4.09 16.10 -23.40
N LYS A 114 3.78 14.81 -23.14
CA LYS A 114 4.68 13.67 -23.38
C LYS A 114 4.77 13.22 -24.83
N LEU A 115 3.88 13.67 -25.73
CA LEU A 115 3.94 13.30 -27.15
C LEU A 115 5.30 13.66 -27.75
N PRO A 116 5.79 12.92 -28.75
CA PRO A 116 7.11 13.12 -29.27
C PRO A 116 7.18 14.40 -30.14
N PRO A 117 8.37 14.95 -30.42
CA PRO A 117 8.51 16.25 -31.07
C PRO A 117 7.90 16.34 -32.48
N SER A 118 7.78 15.22 -33.22
CA SER A 118 7.08 15.21 -34.52
C SER A 118 5.58 15.54 -34.40
N TRP A 119 5.00 15.44 -33.22
CA TRP A 119 3.59 15.75 -32.92
C TRP A 119 3.37 17.20 -32.47
N LYS A 120 4.35 18.11 -32.61
CA LYS A 120 4.26 19.50 -32.16
C LYS A 120 3.03 20.26 -32.68
N ASN A 121 2.60 20.01 -33.92
CA ASN A 121 1.45 20.68 -34.52
C ASN A 121 0.14 20.20 -33.88
N TYR A 122 0.03 18.90 -33.62
CA TYR A 122 -1.09 18.29 -32.90
C TYR A 122 -1.16 18.81 -31.45
N LYS A 123 -0.03 18.92 -30.74
CA LYS A 123 0.00 19.56 -29.41
C LYS A 123 -0.57 20.98 -29.45
N ARG A 124 -0.28 21.74 -30.50
CA ARG A 124 -0.77 23.12 -30.66
C ARG A 124 -2.28 23.15 -30.91
N SER A 125 -2.83 22.26 -31.72
CA SER A 125 -4.27 22.21 -31.96
C SER A 125 -5.05 21.90 -30.67
N PHE A 126 -4.49 21.08 -29.79
CA PHE A 126 -5.10 20.77 -28.50
C PHE A 126 -5.14 21.95 -27.53
N LYS A 127 -4.13 22.84 -27.55
CA LYS A 127 -4.12 24.07 -26.73
C LYS A 127 -5.22 25.06 -27.09
N HIS A 128 -5.76 24.96 -28.30
CA HIS A 128 -6.82 25.85 -28.80
C HIS A 128 -8.22 25.21 -28.71
N LYS A 129 -8.32 23.93 -28.34
CA LYS A 129 -9.60 23.29 -28.06
C LYS A 129 -10.13 23.77 -26.70
N LYS A 130 -11.39 24.22 -26.67
CA LYS A 130 -12.10 24.65 -25.45
C LYS A 130 -12.86 23.51 -24.76
N GLU A 131 -12.96 22.36 -25.40
CA GLU A 131 -13.69 21.20 -24.89
C GLU A 131 -12.77 20.38 -23.99
N ASP A 132 -13.31 19.96 -22.84
CA ASP A 132 -12.65 19.00 -21.97
C ASP A 132 -12.67 17.64 -22.67
N VAL A 133 -11.49 17.20 -23.10
CA VAL A 133 -11.31 15.91 -23.77
C VAL A 133 -11.04 14.84 -22.73
N THR A 134 -11.79 13.75 -22.77
CA THR A 134 -11.59 12.58 -21.91
C THR A 134 -10.36 11.76 -22.33
N LEU A 135 -9.85 10.91 -21.45
CA LEU A 135 -8.72 10.03 -21.76
C LEU A 135 -9.04 9.06 -22.90
N GLU A 136 -10.30 8.64 -23.01
CA GLU A 136 -10.75 7.73 -24.06
C GLU A 136 -10.81 8.42 -25.43
N GLU A 137 -11.39 9.62 -25.49
CA GLU A 137 -11.41 10.46 -26.70
C GLU A 137 -10.00 10.83 -27.14
N LEU A 138 -9.09 11.15 -26.21
CA LEU A 138 -7.68 11.37 -26.52
C LEU A 138 -7.09 10.13 -27.22
N GLY A 139 -7.35 8.94 -26.70
CA GLY A 139 -6.88 7.69 -27.31
C GLY A 139 -7.39 7.51 -28.76
N GLN A 140 -8.66 7.83 -29.01
CA GLN A 140 -9.24 7.78 -30.35
C GLN A 140 -8.59 8.81 -31.29
N HIS A 141 -8.43 10.05 -30.83
CA HIS A 141 -7.78 11.10 -31.61
C HIS A 141 -6.32 10.76 -31.95
N LEU A 142 -5.56 10.21 -31.00
CA LEU A 142 -4.18 9.78 -31.25
C LEU A 142 -4.11 8.68 -32.30
N ARG A 143 -5.05 7.73 -32.28
CA ARG A 143 -5.11 6.67 -33.29
C ARG A 143 -5.38 7.23 -34.70
N ILE A 144 -6.38 8.09 -34.84
CA ILE A 144 -6.75 8.68 -36.13
C ILE A 144 -5.61 9.55 -36.69
N GLU A 145 -5.00 10.38 -35.84
CA GLU A 145 -3.88 11.24 -36.24
C GLU A 145 -2.64 10.43 -36.64
N GLU A 146 -2.36 9.31 -35.96
CA GLU A 146 -1.26 8.42 -36.33
C GLU A 146 -1.52 7.76 -37.69
N GLU A 147 -2.73 7.24 -37.92
CA GLU A 147 -3.13 6.65 -39.20
C GLU A 147 -3.04 7.67 -40.35
N TYR A 148 -3.48 8.92 -40.13
CA TYR A 148 -3.34 10.01 -41.11
C TYR A 148 -1.88 10.29 -41.47
N ARG A 149 -0.98 10.34 -40.47
CA ARG A 149 0.45 10.60 -40.68
C ARG A 149 1.14 9.49 -41.45
N ILE A 150 0.79 8.23 -41.20
CA ILE A 150 1.33 7.09 -41.93
C ILE A 150 0.91 7.18 -43.40
N ASN A 151 -0.38 7.40 -43.66
CA ASN A 151 -0.92 7.45 -45.03
C ASN A 151 -0.42 8.66 -45.84
N SER A 152 -0.07 9.78 -45.19
CA SER A 152 0.44 10.98 -45.87
C SER A 152 1.91 10.89 -46.33
N VAL A 153 2.62 9.81 -45.99
CA VAL A 153 4.02 9.59 -46.38
C VAL A 153 4.12 8.77 -47.68
N ASP A 154 3.03 8.13 -48.09
CA ASP A 154 2.95 7.24 -49.26
C ASP A 154 2.41 7.94 -50.53
N GLU A 155 2.26 9.26 -50.52
CA GLU A 155 1.74 10.10 -51.63
C GLU A 155 2.75 11.20 -52.02
#